data_AF-A0A2V8Z0B6-F1
#
_entry.id   AF-A0A2V8Z0B6-F1
#
_cell.length_a   1.000
_cell.length_b   1.000
_cell.length_c   1.000
_cell.angle_alpha   90.00
_cell.angle_beta   90.00
_cell.angle_gamma   90.00
#
_symmetry.space_group_name_H-M   'P 1'
#
loop_
_entity.id
_entity.type
_entity.pdbx_description
1 polymer ?
#
loop_
_entity_poly.entity_id
_entity_poly.type
_entity_poly.pdbx_seq_one_letter_code
_entity_poly.pdbx_strand_id
1 'polypeptide(L)'
;MKPQKQPSPKPSPDNLTRREFLGGVIGTSLVASLAGPELLAAGKENDIPYRHLGRTGERVSLVGLGGYHIGVPSNEQEGIRIIRTALDSGINFLDNCWDYHGGDSEVRMGKALEDGYRKKAFLMTKIDGQTKKAAASQLDDSLRRLQTDHIDLLQFHEVIRPTDPERIFAPNGGMQAVLEAQKAGKVRYIGFTGHKSPDIHLKMLETATAHKSHFDAVQMPLNAMDAHYESFEKKVLPVLVKGEIGVLGMKPMGSGLLLQSKTLSPVECLHYAMNLPTSVVITGCESMENLQQALEAARSFKPFTAEQSAALLARTAKAARSGEFERYKTTHDFDGTYQNPQWLG
;
A
#
# COMPACT_ATOMS: atom_id res chain seq x y z
N MET A 1 65.29 19.24 -32.69
CA MET A 1 65.07 19.58 -31.26
C MET A 1 63.77 20.36 -31.14
N LYS A 2 62.76 19.77 -30.50
CA LYS A 2 61.51 20.44 -30.08
C LYS A 2 61.28 20.07 -28.60
N PRO A 3 61.04 21.03 -27.70
CA PRO A 3 60.93 20.76 -26.26
C PRO A 3 59.54 20.22 -25.86
N GLN A 4 59.55 19.30 -24.90
CA GLN A 4 58.41 18.71 -24.22
C GLN A 4 57.65 19.75 -23.37
N LYS A 5 56.31 19.70 -23.38
CA LYS A 5 55.45 20.43 -22.45
C LYS A 5 55.13 19.54 -21.24
N GLN A 6 55.43 20.04 -20.04
CA GLN A 6 55.00 19.47 -18.75
C GLN A 6 53.48 19.64 -18.54
N PRO A 7 52.82 18.73 -17.81
CA PRO A 7 51.39 18.79 -17.54
C PRO A 7 51.04 19.78 -16.42
N SER A 8 49.90 20.44 -16.57
CA SER A 8 49.31 21.41 -15.63
C SER A 8 48.74 20.75 -14.35
N PRO A 9 48.76 21.45 -13.20
CA PRO A 9 48.38 20.91 -11.90
C PRO A 9 46.85 20.78 -11.71
N LYS A 10 46.44 19.81 -10.89
CA LYS A 10 45.04 19.59 -10.45
C LYS A 10 44.65 20.61 -9.36
N PRO A 11 43.40 21.13 -9.35
CA PRO A 11 42.95 22.04 -8.30
C PRO A 11 42.48 21.31 -7.02
N SER A 12 42.72 21.94 -5.87
CA SER A 12 42.34 21.54 -4.51
C SER A 12 40.93 22.02 -4.12
N PRO A 13 40.26 21.37 -3.13
CA PRO A 13 38.87 21.63 -2.81
C PRO A 13 38.76 22.66 -1.68
N ASP A 14 38.41 23.90 -2.02
CA ASP A 14 37.69 24.82 -1.14
C ASP A 14 37.37 26.10 -1.93
N ASN A 15 36.07 26.39 -2.08
CA ASN A 15 35.40 27.64 -2.50
C ASN A 15 34.23 27.39 -3.45
N LEU A 16 33.15 26.78 -2.95
CA LEU A 16 31.85 26.76 -3.63
C LEU A 16 31.14 28.12 -3.41
N THR A 17 31.31 29.02 -4.37
CA THR A 17 30.59 30.30 -4.41
C THR A 17 29.30 30.16 -5.23
N ARG A 18 28.15 30.28 -4.55
CA ARG A 18 26.80 30.79 -4.95
C ARG A 18 26.30 30.77 -6.42
N ARG A 19 26.89 30.03 -7.36
CA ARG A 19 26.50 30.02 -8.78
C ARG A 19 26.39 28.63 -9.42
N GLU A 20 26.16 27.60 -8.61
CA GLU A 20 25.79 26.25 -9.07
C GLU A 20 24.38 25.82 -8.55
N PHE A 21 23.48 26.78 -8.33
CA PHE A 21 22.09 26.50 -7.91
C PHE A 21 21.03 26.81 -8.98
N LEU A 22 21.43 27.02 -10.24
CA LEU A 22 20.50 27.39 -11.34
C LEU A 22 20.74 26.61 -12.65
N GLY A 23 21.27 25.38 -12.57
CA GLY A 23 21.67 24.59 -13.74
C GLY A 23 20.99 23.24 -13.93
N GLY A 24 19.83 22.97 -13.33
CA GLY A 24 19.24 21.62 -13.34
C GLY A 24 17.72 21.55 -13.18
N VAL A 25 16.93 22.42 -13.83
CA VAL A 25 15.45 22.39 -13.77
C VAL A 25 14.79 22.33 -15.16
N ILE A 26 15.50 21.93 -16.22
CA ILE A 26 14.85 21.71 -17.52
C ILE A 26 14.86 20.22 -17.84
N GLY A 27 13.80 19.53 -17.44
CA GLY A 27 13.51 18.19 -17.95
C GLY A 27 12.75 17.24 -17.02
N THR A 28 11.55 17.59 -16.56
CA THR A 28 10.43 16.65 -16.27
C THR A 28 9.16 17.42 -15.84
N SER A 29 8.66 18.28 -16.71
CA SER A 29 7.35 18.95 -16.54
C SER A 29 6.37 18.56 -17.65
N LEU A 30 6.39 17.29 -18.08
CA LEU A 30 5.59 16.80 -19.21
C LEU A 30 5.03 15.38 -19.01
N VAL A 31 4.60 15.04 -17.78
CA VAL A 31 3.63 13.94 -17.55
C VAL A 31 2.42 14.39 -16.71
N ALA A 32 2.41 15.63 -16.21
CA ALA A 32 1.29 16.15 -15.42
C ALA A 32 0.06 16.58 -16.25
N SER A 33 0.05 16.37 -17.58
CA SER A 33 -0.99 16.87 -18.49
C SER A 33 -1.79 15.80 -19.24
N LEU A 34 -1.66 14.51 -18.91
CA LEU A 34 -2.48 13.44 -19.50
C LEU A 34 -3.45 12.75 -18.54
N ALA A 35 -3.46 13.11 -17.26
CA ALA A 35 -4.54 12.73 -16.34
C ALA A 35 -5.52 13.91 -16.22
N GLY A 36 -6.46 14.00 -17.16
CA GLY A 36 -7.54 14.99 -17.09
C GLY A 36 -8.46 14.79 -15.88
N PRO A 37 -9.40 15.72 -15.62
CA PRO A 37 -10.35 15.68 -14.49
C PRO A 37 -11.30 14.48 -14.45
N GLU A 38 -11.18 13.50 -15.36
CA GLU A 38 -12.05 12.33 -15.46
C GLU A 38 -11.79 11.24 -14.40
N LEU A 39 -10.82 11.43 -13.50
CA LEU A 39 -10.49 10.44 -12.46
C LEU A 39 -11.53 10.34 -11.32
N LEU A 40 -12.47 11.28 -11.25
CA LEU A 40 -13.57 11.28 -10.29
C LEU A 40 -14.88 11.30 -11.08
N ALA A 41 -15.46 10.13 -11.32
CA ALA A 41 -16.88 10.07 -11.66
C ALA A 41 -17.63 10.69 -10.48
N ALA A 42 -18.18 11.89 -10.66
CA ALA A 42 -18.92 12.61 -9.63
C ALA A 42 -20.18 11.79 -9.29
N GLY A 43 -20.12 11.04 -8.18
CA GLY A 43 -21.31 10.53 -7.51
C GLY A 43 -22.15 11.70 -6.99
N LYS A 44 -23.36 11.41 -6.49
CA LYS A 44 -24.19 12.43 -5.84
C LYS A 44 -23.39 13.07 -4.68
N GLU A 45 -23.68 14.32 -4.34
CA GLU A 45 -23.17 14.93 -3.11
C GLU A 45 -23.42 13.93 -1.96
N ASN A 46 -22.35 13.44 -1.32
CA ASN A 46 -22.27 12.41 -0.26
C ASN A 46 -21.94 10.95 -0.66
N ASP A 47 -21.69 10.63 -1.93
CA ASP A 47 -21.22 9.30 -2.32
C ASP A 47 -19.71 9.12 -2.04
N ILE A 48 -19.29 7.89 -1.74
CA ILE A 48 -17.87 7.54 -1.62
C ILE A 48 -17.22 7.58 -3.01
N PRO A 49 -16.12 8.33 -3.24
CA PRO A 49 -15.45 8.33 -4.53
C PRO A 49 -14.88 6.96 -4.88
N TYR A 50 -14.82 6.61 -6.17
CA TYR A 50 -14.21 5.38 -6.66
C TYR A 50 -13.08 5.70 -7.65
N ARG A 51 -12.08 4.82 -7.72
CA ARG A 51 -10.98 4.88 -8.69
C ARG A 51 -10.76 3.51 -9.33
N HIS A 52 -10.04 3.51 -10.45
CA HIS A 52 -9.63 2.26 -11.08
C HIS A 52 -8.52 1.58 -10.27
N LEU A 53 -8.57 0.26 -10.18
CA LEU A 53 -7.49 -0.55 -9.65
C LEU A 53 -6.48 -0.86 -10.75
N GLY A 54 -5.58 0.08 -11.02
CA GLY A 54 -4.61 -0.02 -12.12
C GLY A 54 -5.31 -0.35 -13.44
N ARG A 55 -4.74 -1.29 -14.19
CA ARG A 55 -5.26 -1.81 -15.47
C ARG A 55 -6.30 -2.93 -15.36
N THR A 56 -6.75 -3.31 -14.15
CA THR A 56 -7.62 -4.48 -13.97
C THR A 56 -9.05 -4.30 -14.50
N GLY A 57 -9.46 -3.06 -14.77
CA GLY A 57 -10.83 -2.67 -15.11
C GLY A 57 -11.74 -2.50 -13.89
N GLU A 58 -11.31 -2.94 -12.71
CA GLU A 58 -12.08 -2.86 -11.48
C GLU A 58 -12.20 -1.44 -10.94
N ARG A 59 -13.35 -1.14 -10.33
CA ARG A 59 -13.62 0.12 -9.64
C ARG A 59 -13.65 -0.15 -8.14
N VAL A 60 -12.73 0.47 -7.41
CA VAL A 60 -12.60 0.33 -5.96
C VAL A 60 -12.89 1.66 -5.27
N SER A 61 -13.52 1.62 -4.10
CA SER A 61 -13.77 2.79 -3.28
C SER A 61 -12.43 3.43 -2.88
N LEU A 62 -12.37 4.76 -2.89
CA LEU A 62 -11.16 5.52 -2.58
C LEU A 62 -10.64 5.24 -1.15
N VAL A 63 -11.55 4.87 -0.25
CA VAL A 63 -11.20 4.34 1.07
C VAL A 63 -11.59 2.86 1.14
N GLY A 64 -10.70 2.05 1.69
CA GLY A 64 -10.90 0.63 1.97
C GLY A 64 -10.81 0.34 3.46
N LEU A 65 -11.42 -0.77 3.89
CA LEU A 65 -11.47 -1.20 5.28
C LEU A 65 -10.33 -2.17 5.61
N GLY A 66 -9.48 -1.81 6.56
CA GLY A 66 -8.31 -2.59 6.97
C GLY A 66 -8.64 -3.69 7.98
N GLY A 67 -8.39 -4.95 7.62
CA GLY A 67 -8.83 -6.14 8.38
C GLY A 67 -8.21 -6.30 9.76
N TYR A 68 -6.96 -5.88 9.98
CA TYR A 68 -6.31 -6.02 11.30
C TYR A 68 -7.18 -5.42 12.42
N HIS A 69 -7.83 -4.28 12.18
CA HIS A 69 -8.61 -3.58 13.21
C HIS A 69 -9.98 -4.23 13.44
N ILE A 70 -10.48 -5.05 12.52
CA ILE A 70 -11.73 -5.80 12.67
C ILE A 70 -11.62 -6.90 13.73
N GLY A 71 -10.42 -7.44 13.93
CA GLY A 71 -10.15 -8.40 14.99
C GLY A 71 -9.96 -7.78 16.39
N VAL A 72 -9.78 -6.46 16.49
CA VAL A 72 -9.50 -5.78 17.76
C VAL A 72 -10.70 -5.75 18.72
N PRO A 73 -11.95 -5.45 18.29
CA PRO A 73 -13.10 -5.49 19.18
C PRO A 73 -13.25 -6.84 19.89
N SER A 74 -13.47 -6.82 21.21
CA SER A 74 -13.73 -8.05 21.98
C SER A 74 -15.04 -8.72 21.58
N ASN A 75 -16.04 -7.93 21.20
CA ASN A 75 -17.29 -8.41 20.64
C ASN A 75 -17.17 -8.57 19.13
N GLU A 76 -17.18 -9.82 18.64
CA GLU A 76 -17.21 -10.16 17.22
C GLU A 76 -18.29 -9.39 16.43
N GLN A 77 -19.47 -9.21 17.03
CA GLN A 77 -20.59 -8.56 16.34
C GLN A 77 -20.29 -7.10 15.99
N GLU A 78 -19.41 -6.42 16.73
CA GLU A 78 -19.00 -5.06 16.39
C GLU A 78 -18.15 -5.04 15.11
N GLY A 79 -17.22 -5.98 14.95
CA GLY A 79 -16.44 -6.11 13.71
C GLY A 79 -17.32 -6.41 12.50
N ILE A 80 -18.30 -7.32 12.66
CA ILE A 80 -19.29 -7.62 11.62
C ILE A 80 -20.12 -6.38 11.27
N ARG A 81 -20.58 -5.63 12.29
CA ARG A 81 -21.35 -4.39 12.11
C ARG A 81 -20.56 -3.33 11.36
N ILE A 82 -19.28 -3.14 11.68
CA ILE A 82 -18.39 -2.21 10.97
C ILE A 82 -18.28 -2.59 9.49
N ILE A 83 -18.03 -3.86 9.18
CA ILE A 83 -17.90 -4.34 7.78
C ILE A 83 -19.20 -4.10 7.00
N ARG A 84 -20.34 -4.56 7.53
CA ARG A 84 -21.63 -4.43 6.83
C ARG A 84 -22.01 -2.96 6.65
N THR A 85 -21.77 -2.12 7.65
CA THR A 85 -22.05 -0.68 7.55
C THR A 85 -21.13 0.00 6.53
N ALA A 86 -19.85 -0.40 6.42
CA ALA A 86 -18.95 0.11 5.40
C ALA A 86 -19.44 -0.25 3.99
N LEU A 87 -19.85 -1.50 3.76
CA LEU A 87 -20.41 -1.97 2.50
C LEU A 87 -21.70 -1.24 2.12
N ASP A 88 -22.60 -1.06 3.08
CA ASP A 88 -23.85 -0.31 2.87
C ASP A 88 -23.62 1.19 2.63
N SER A 89 -22.48 1.73 3.08
CA SER A 89 -22.10 3.12 2.89
C SER A 89 -21.30 3.37 1.60
N GLY A 90 -21.04 2.34 0.79
CA GLY A 90 -20.31 2.46 -0.48
C GLY A 90 -18.80 2.20 -0.41
N ILE A 91 -18.26 1.73 0.70
CA ILE A 91 -16.90 1.16 0.71
C ILE A 91 -17.00 -0.27 0.17
N ASN A 92 -16.30 -0.59 -0.93
CA ASN A 92 -16.28 -1.95 -1.47
C ASN A 92 -14.96 -2.68 -1.26
N PHE A 93 -13.86 -1.99 -0.96
CA PHE A 93 -12.54 -2.61 -0.83
C PHE A 93 -12.29 -3.12 0.60
N LEU A 94 -12.17 -4.44 0.77
CA LEU A 94 -11.94 -5.08 2.06
C LEU A 94 -10.55 -5.75 2.09
N ASP A 95 -9.67 -5.26 2.96
CA ASP A 95 -8.33 -5.79 3.19
C ASP A 95 -8.32 -6.79 4.36
N ASN A 96 -7.62 -7.91 4.21
CA ASN A 96 -7.37 -8.86 5.31
C ASN A 96 -5.99 -9.51 5.20
N CYS A 97 -5.64 -10.40 6.13
CA CYS A 97 -4.45 -11.25 6.07
C CYS A 97 -4.72 -12.56 6.81
N TRP A 98 -4.09 -13.66 6.37
CA TRP A 98 -4.30 -14.99 6.94
C TRP A 98 -3.90 -15.10 8.42
N ASP A 99 -2.97 -14.25 8.89
CA ASP A 99 -2.39 -14.30 10.24
C ASP A 99 -3.03 -13.32 11.23
N TYR A 100 -3.86 -12.37 10.76
CA TYR A 100 -4.42 -11.32 11.60
C TYR A 100 -5.27 -11.92 12.73
N HIS A 101 -4.82 -11.70 13.97
CA HIS A 101 -5.40 -12.26 15.19
C HIS A 101 -5.54 -13.79 15.12
N GLY A 102 -4.53 -14.48 14.59
CA GLY A 102 -4.57 -15.93 14.41
C GLY A 102 -5.59 -16.40 13.37
N GLY A 103 -6.00 -15.51 12.46
CA GLY A 103 -7.02 -15.74 11.44
C GLY A 103 -8.44 -15.36 11.87
N ASP A 104 -8.65 -14.89 13.10
CA ASP A 104 -9.99 -14.48 13.57
C ASP A 104 -10.56 -13.32 12.73
N SER A 105 -9.69 -12.42 12.26
CA SER A 105 -10.10 -11.34 11.35
C SER A 105 -10.76 -11.87 10.05
N GLU A 106 -10.24 -12.96 9.48
CA GLU A 106 -10.85 -13.60 8.30
C GLU A 106 -12.17 -14.29 8.64
N VAL A 107 -12.28 -14.92 9.82
CA VAL A 107 -13.54 -15.53 10.27
C VAL A 107 -14.65 -14.48 10.41
N ARG A 108 -14.35 -13.35 11.05
CA ARG A 108 -15.31 -12.24 11.19
C ARG A 108 -15.70 -11.67 9.83
N MET A 109 -14.74 -11.54 8.93
CA MET A 109 -15.00 -11.05 7.57
C MET A 109 -15.85 -12.01 6.76
N GLY A 110 -15.61 -13.33 6.84
CA GLY A 110 -16.45 -14.35 6.21
C GLY A 110 -17.91 -14.24 6.64
N LYS A 111 -18.16 -14.20 7.96
CA LYS A 111 -19.51 -14.03 8.53
C LYS A 111 -20.18 -12.74 8.05
N ALA A 112 -19.42 -11.64 7.97
CA ALA A 112 -19.96 -10.37 7.51
C ALA A 112 -20.38 -10.40 6.04
N LEU A 113 -19.76 -11.25 5.21
CA LEU A 113 -20.00 -11.37 3.78
C LEU A 113 -21.13 -12.34 3.38
N GLU A 114 -21.71 -13.06 4.35
CA GLU A 114 -22.94 -13.83 4.18
C GLU A 114 -24.12 -12.92 3.75
N ASP A 115 -25.32 -13.49 3.54
CA ASP A 115 -26.54 -12.75 3.17
C ASP A 115 -26.41 -11.89 1.89
N GLY A 116 -25.50 -12.27 0.99
CA GLY A 116 -25.27 -11.60 -0.29
C GLY A 116 -24.29 -10.42 -0.23
N TYR A 117 -23.72 -10.09 0.93
CA TYR A 117 -22.73 -9.02 1.06
C TYR A 117 -21.45 -9.29 0.27
N ARG A 118 -21.07 -10.56 0.03
CA ARG A 118 -19.95 -10.93 -0.84
C ARG A 118 -20.00 -10.25 -2.22
N LYS A 119 -21.21 -10.04 -2.78
CA LYS A 119 -21.40 -9.39 -4.09
C LYS A 119 -21.12 -7.89 -4.09
N LYS A 120 -21.10 -7.25 -2.91
CA LYS A 120 -20.78 -5.84 -2.73
C LYS A 120 -19.28 -5.58 -2.52
N ALA A 121 -18.51 -6.64 -2.24
CA ALA A 121 -17.12 -6.53 -1.82
C ALA A 121 -16.13 -6.87 -2.95
N PHE A 122 -15.11 -6.04 -3.08
CA PHE A 122 -13.81 -6.43 -3.60
C PHE A 122 -12.99 -6.95 -2.42
N LEU A 123 -12.88 -8.28 -2.30
CA LEU A 123 -12.29 -8.98 -1.17
C LEU A 123 -10.85 -9.36 -1.46
N MET A 124 -9.94 -8.92 -0.60
CA MET A 124 -8.53 -9.29 -0.70
C MET A 124 -8.02 -9.91 0.61
N THR A 125 -7.03 -10.79 0.50
CA THR A 125 -6.27 -11.27 1.66
C THR A 125 -4.79 -11.43 1.30
N LYS A 126 -3.97 -11.79 2.29
CA LYS A 126 -2.53 -11.94 2.13
C LYS A 126 -2.06 -13.25 2.76
N ILE A 127 -0.99 -13.79 2.19
CA ILE A 127 -0.30 -14.99 2.68
C ILE A 127 1.17 -14.66 2.93
N ASP A 128 1.77 -15.27 3.94
CA ASP A 128 3.21 -15.14 4.24
C ASP A 128 4.04 -16.20 3.53
N GLY A 129 3.42 -17.30 3.09
CA GLY A 129 4.10 -18.46 2.53
C GLY A 129 4.93 -18.12 1.29
N GLN A 130 6.24 -18.33 1.38
CA GLN A 130 7.21 -18.13 0.30
C GLN A 130 7.57 -19.45 -0.40
N THR A 131 7.19 -20.60 0.15
CA THR A 131 7.22 -21.89 -0.54
C THR A 131 5.85 -22.24 -1.11
N LYS A 132 5.83 -23.04 -2.18
CA LYS A 132 4.59 -23.53 -2.82
C LYS A 132 3.64 -24.18 -1.80
N LYS A 133 4.19 -25.01 -0.90
CA LYS A 133 3.41 -25.73 0.11
C LYS A 133 2.78 -24.76 1.13
N ALA A 134 3.57 -23.84 1.67
CA ALA A 134 3.07 -22.87 2.64
C ALA A 134 2.03 -21.94 2.03
N ALA A 135 2.30 -21.39 0.84
CA ALA A 135 1.39 -20.51 0.12
C ALA A 135 0.03 -21.19 -0.17
N ALA A 136 0.05 -22.43 -0.70
CA ALA A 136 -1.16 -23.17 -0.98
C ALA A 136 -1.98 -23.46 0.30
N SER A 137 -1.31 -23.91 1.37
CA SER A 137 -1.97 -24.19 2.65
C SER A 137 -2.63 -22.95 3.25
N GLN A 138 -1.93 -21.82 3.27
CA GLN A 138 -2.45 -20.58 3.83
C GLN A 138 -3.63 -20.03 3.01
N LEU A 139 -3.55 -20.12 1.67
CA LEU A 139 -4.67 -19.73 0.81
C LEU A 139 -5.92 -20.59 1.06
N ASP A 140 -5.76 -21.91 1.19
CA ASP A 140 -6.89 -22.81 1.47
C ASP A 140 -7.50 -22.51 2.86
N ASP A 141 -6.68 -22.18 3.86
CA ASP A 141 -7.16 -21.72 5.18
C ASP A 141 -7.91 -20.39 5.09
N SER A 142 -7.39 -19.44 4.31
CA SER A 142 -8.06 -18.14 4.07
C SER A 142 -9.41 -18.32 3.39
N LEU A 143 -9.50 -19.10 2.31
CA LEU A 143 -10.77 -19.37 1.61
C LEU A 143 -11.81 -19.99 2.55
N ARG A 144 -11.37 -20.95 3.38
CA ARG A 144 -12.22 -21.60 4.39
C ARG A 144 -12.73 -20.60 5.44
N ARG A 145 -11.86 -19.75 6.00
CA ARG A 145 -12.24 -18.76 7.03
C ARG A 145 -13.12 -17.64 6.47
N LEU A 146 -12.83 -17.18 5.25
CA LEU A 146 -13.61 -16.18 4.53
C LEU A 146 -14.91 -16.73 3.92
N GLN A 147 -15.14 -18.04 4.03
CA GLN A 147 -16.35 -18.73 3.54
C GLN A 147 -16.64 -18.42 2.06
N THR A 148 -15.60 -18.43 1.23
CA THR A 148 -15.70 -18.14 -0.20
C THR A 148 -14.80 -19.08 -1.01
N ASP A 149 -15.15 -19.30 -2.27
CA ASP A 149 -14.39 -20.10 -3.22
C ASP A 149 -13.34 -19.30 -4.00
N HIS A 150 -13.40 -17.96 -3.93
CA HIS A 150 -12.48 -17.08 -4.63
C HIS A 150 -12.15 -15.78 -3.87
N ILE A 151 -10.90 -15.35 -4.03
CA ILE A 151 -10.36 -14.06 -3.57
C ILE A 151 -10.18 -13.14 -4.78
N ASP A 152 -10.60 -11.88 -4.66
CA ASP A 152 -10.42 -10.90 -5.74
C ASP A 152 -8.95 -10.54 -5.89
N LEU A 153 -8.25 -10.22 -4.80
CA LEU A 153 -6.81 -9.95 -4.82
C LEU A 153 -6.08 -10.75 -3.73
N LEU A 154 -5.10 -11.57 -4.12
CA LEU A 154 -4.19 -12.22 -3.19
C LEU A 154 -2.83 -11.50 -3.20
N GLN A 155 -2.29 -11.20 -2.03
CA GLN A 155 -0.94 -10.60 -1.94
C GLN A 155 0.04 -11.49 -1.18
N PHE A 156 1.30 -11.48 -1.64
CA PHE A 156 2.42 -11.89 -0.78
C PHE A 156 2.63 -10.84 0.31
N HIS A 157 2.46 -11.25 1.56
CA HIS A 157 2.60 -10.40 2.74
C HIS A 157 4.07 -10.24 3.13
N GLU A 158 4.35 -9.16 3.85
CA GLU A 158 5.65 -8.84 4.43
C GLU A 158 6.85 -9.15 3.53
N VAL A 159 6.83 -8.62 2.30
CA VAL A 159 8.03 -8.53 1.46
C VAL A 159 8.93 -7.43 2.06
N ILE A 160 9.67 -7.80 3.10
CA ILE A 160 10.45 -6.90 3.98
C ILE A 160 11.93 -7.29 4.07
N ARG A 161 12.34 -8.39 3.44
CA ARG A 161 13.73 -8.84 3.37
C ARG A 161 14.22 -8.77 1.92
N PRO A 162 15.48 -8.39 1.69
CA PRO A 162 16.04 -8.39 0.35
C PRO A 162 15.98 -9.75 -0.35
N THR A 163 15.89 -10.87 0.39
CA THR A 163 15.84 -12.23 -0.15
C THR A 163 14.42 -12.74 -0.44
N ASP A 164 13.38 -12.01 -0.04
CA ASP A 164 11.98 -12.44 -0.24
C ASP A 164 11.63 -12.61 -1.72
N PRO A 165 12.00 -11.69 -2.65
CA PRO A 165 11.73 -11.86 -4.07
C PRO A 165 12.28 -13.17 -4.63
N GLU A 166 13.54 -13.50 -4.36
CA GLU A 166 14.15 -14.74 -4.84
C GLU A 166 13.44 -15.98 -4.31
N ARG A 167 13.05 -15.98 -3.02
CA ARG A 167 12.35 -17.13 -2.42
C ARG A 167 10.97 -17.33 -3.03
N ILE A 168 10.21 -16.26 -3.21
CA ILE A 168 8.85 -16.30 -3.77
C ILE A 168 8.86 -16.83 -5.21
N PHE A 169 9.85 -16.44 -6.02
CA PHE A 169 9.98 -16.82 -7.42
C PHE A 169 10.86 -18.05 -7.68
N ALA A 170 11.48 -18.64 -6.66
CA ALA A 170 12.28 -19.85 -6.79
C ALA A 170 11.46 -21.05 -7.34
N PRO A 171 12.11 -22.10 -7.86
CA PRO A 171 11.44 -23.37 -8.09
C PRO A 171 10.77 -23.88 -6.82
N ASN A 172 9.50 -24.29 -6.90
CA ASN A 172 8.65 -24.59 -5.73
C ASN A 172 8.47 -23.41 -4.76
N GLY A 173 8.64 -22.18 -5.23
CA GLY A 173 8.33 -20.94 -4.51
C GLY A 173 6.83 -20.65 -4.47
N GLY A 174 6.45 -19.69 -3.63
CA GLY A 174 5.06 -19.31 -3.38
C GLY A 174 4.32 -18.86 -4.65
N MET A 175 5.01 -18.19 -5.59
CA MET A 175 4.40 -17.73 -6.83
C MET A 175 3.83 -18.88 -7.66
N GLN A 176 4.47 -20.07 -7.64
CA GLN A 176 3.95 -21.23 -8.36
C GLN A 176 2.56 -21.65 -7.82
N ALA A 177 2.37 -21.66 -6.49
CA ALA A 177 1.07 -21.98 -5.88
C ALA A 177 0.01 -20.94 -6.25
N VAL A 178 0.37 -19.66 -6.21
CA VAL A 178 -0.56 -18.57 -6.51
C VAL A 178 -0.99 -18.58 -7.98
N LEU A 179 -0.08 -18.85 -8.92
CA LEU A 179 -0.43 -19.01 -10.34
C LEU A 179 -1.31 -20.24 -10.60
N GLU A 180 -1.06 -21.35 -9.91
CA GLU A 180 -1.93 -22.54 -9.96
C GLU A 180 -3.32 -22.24 -9.41
N ALA A 181 -3.41 -21.48 -8.31
CA ALA A 181 -4.68 -21.04 -7.74
C ALA A 181 -5.43 -20.05 -8.65
N GLN A 182 -4.73 -19.13 -9.31
CA GLN A 182 -5.30 -18.21 -10.29
C GLN A 182 -5.88 -18.99 -11.48
N LYS A 183 -5.13 -19.96 -12.02
CA LYS A 183 -5.60 -20.85 -13.09
C LYS A 183 -6.83 -21.67 -12.68
N ALA A 184 -6.92 -22.04 -11.40
CA ALA A 184 -8.05 -22.76 -10.83
C ALA A 184 -9.27 -21.87 -10.50
N GLY A 185 -9.17 -20.54 -10.70
CA GLY A 185 -10.25 -19.59 -10.41
C GLY A 185 -10.39 -19.20 -8.94
N LYS A 186 -9.47 -19.65 -8.06
CA LYS A 186 -9.48 -19.31 -6.62
C LYS A 186 -8.99 -17.88 -6.34
N VAL A 187 -8.22 -17.30 -7.25
CA VAL A 187 -7.63 -15.97 -7.13
C VAL A 187 -7.81 -15.25 -8.47
N ARG A 188 -8.25 -13.99 -8.45
CA ARG A 188 -8.41 -13.21 -9.69
C ARG A 188 -7.16 -12.40 -10.00
N TYR A 189 -6.70 -11.61 -9.03
CA TYR A 189 -5.55 -10.71 -9.14
C TYR A 189 -4.45 -11.06 -8.13
N ILE A 190 -3.20 -10.75 -8.49
CA ILE A 190 -2.01 -11.05 -7.68
C ILE A 190 -1.27 -9.76 -7.36
N GLY A 191 -0.88 -9.60 -6.10
CA GLY A 191 -0.08 -8.47 -5.65
C GLY A 191 0.97 -8.85 -4.61
N PHE A 192 1.57 -7.83 -4.02
CA PHE A 192 2.41 -8.00 -2.84
C PHE A 192 2.39 -6.73 -1.98
N THR A 193 2.74 -6.89 -0.71
CA THR A 193 2.85 -5.79 0.23
C THR A 193 4.12 -5.88 1.06
N GLY A 194 4.55 -4.74 1.57
CA GLY A 194 5.66 -4.63 2.52
C GLY A 194 5.79 -3.17 2.96
N HIS A 195 6.49 -2.95 4.06
CA HIS A 195 6.61 -1.62 4.66
C HIS A 195 8.03 -1.22 5.05
N LYS A 196 9.03 -2.07 4.79
CA LYS A 196 10.37 -1.89 5.35
C LYS A 196 11.22 -0.91 4.55
N SER A 197 11.38 -1.16 3.26
CA SER A 197 12.17 -0.29 2.39
C SER A 197 11.61 -0.30 0.96
N PRO A 198 11.57 0.88 0.30
CA PRO A 198 11.19 0.98 -1.10
C PRO A 198 12.11 0.19 -2.03
N ASP A 199 13.40 0.00 -1.66
CA ASP A 199 14.36 -0.71 -2.51
C ASP A 199 14.01 -2.21 -2.60
N ILE A 200 13.39 -2.77 -1.56
CA ILE A 200 12.88 -4.15 -1.56
C ILE A 200 11.66 -4.29 -2.49
N HIS A 201 10.78 -3.29 -2.52
CA HIS A 201 9.65 -3.24 -3.45
C HIS A 201 10.11 -3.14 -4.90
N LEU A 202 11.09 -2.27 -5.18
CA LEU A 202 11.68 -2.16 -6.51
C LEU A 202 12.30 -3.49 -6.94
N LYS A 203 13.06 -4.14 -6.06
CA LYS A 203 13.61 -5.48 -6.32
C LYS A 203 12.54 -6.52 -6.60
N MET A 204 11.42 -6.52 -5.86
CA MET A 204 10.30 -7.44 -6.09
C MET A 204 9.68 -7.25 -7.48
N LEU A 205 9.50 -6.00 -7.92
CA LEU A 205 9.00 -5.66 -9.26
C LEU A 205 9.99 -6.07 -10.37
N GLU A 206 11.29 -5.85 -10.16
CA GLU A 206 12.35 -6.26 -11.08
C GLU A 206 12.40 -7.79 -11.23
N THR A 207 12.36 -8.51 -10.10
CA THR A 207 12.34 -9.99 -10.09
C THR A 207 11.11 -10.53 -10.82
N ALA A 208 9.92 -9.95 -10.59
CA ALA A 208 8.72 -10.35 -11.32
C ALA A 208 8.89 -10.18 -12.84
N THR A 209 9.46 -9.05 -13.26
CA THR A 209 9.77 -8.77 -14.68
C THR A 209 10.73 -9.80 -15.26
N ALA A 210 11.81 -10.14 -14.54
CA ALA A 210 12.78 -11.16 -14.96
C ALA A 210 12.15 -12.55 -15.11
N HIS A 211 11.15 -12.86 -14.28
CA HIS A 211 10.34 -14.09 -14.35
C HIS A 211 9.14 -14.00 -15.30
N LYS A 212 9.04 -12.94 -16.13
CA LYS A 212 7.92 -12.71 -17.07
C LYS A 212 6.55 -12.73 -16.39
N SER A 213 6.52 -12.34 -15.11
CA SER A 213 5.32 -12.22 -14.29
C SER A 213 5.00 -10.74 -14.09
N HIS A 214 3.76 -10.44 -13.69
CA HIS A 214 3.35 -9.08 -13.34
C HIS A 214 2.50 -9.11 -12.08
N PHE A 215 2.47 -7.99 -11.37
CA PHE A 215 1.53 -7.74 -10.29
C PHE A 215 0.42 -6.81 -10.77
N ASP A 216 -0.79 -7.07 -10.30
CA ASP A 216 -1.98 -6.27 -10.55
C ASP A 216 -2.10 -5.11 -9.56
N ALA A 217 -1.60 -5.30 -8.34
CA ALA A 217 -1.65 -4.31 -7.28
C ALA A 217 -0.45 -4.44 -6.33
N VAL A 218 -0.03 -3.32 -5.74
CA VAL A 218 1.00 -3.27 -4.69
C VAL A 218 0.50 -2.40 -3.54
N GLN A 219 0.63 -2.92 -2.32
CA GLN A 219 0.28 -2.20 -1.10
C GLN A 219 1.54 -1.73 -0.37
N MET A 220 1.60 -0.45 -0.03
CA MET A 220 2.77 0.17 0.59
C MET A 220 2.41 1.36 1.48
N PRO A 221 3.27 1.77 2.42
CA PRO A 221 3.05 2.98 3.21
C PRO A 221 2.97 4.20 2.29
N LEU A 222 1.88 4.94 2.38
CA LEU A 222 1.72 6.23 1.69
C LEU A 222 1.07 7.21 2.66
N ASN A 223 1.88 8.13 3.17
CA ASN A 223 1.48 9.14 4.14
C ASN A 223 2.46 10.33 4.11
N ALA A 224 2.12 11.41 4.82
CA ALA A 224 2.91 12.64 4.78
C ALA A 224 4.28 12.58 5.48
N MET A 225 4.58 11.51 6.22
CA MET A 225 5.92 11.25 6.75
C MET A 225 6.76 10.43 5.75
N ASP A 226 6.12 9.49 5.04
CA ASP A 226 6.77 8.66 4.01
C ASP A 226 7.51 9.49 2.96
N ALA A 227 6.98 10.66 2.59
CA ALA A 227 7.62 11.57 1.66
C ALA A 227 9.05 12.01 2.05
N HIS A 228 9.47 11.85 3.31
CA HIS A 228 10.72 12.37 3.83
C HIS A 228 11.76 11.31 4.22
N TYR A 229 11.35 10.06 4.47
CA TYR A 229 12.24 9.01 4.98
C TYR A 229 11.94 7.66 4.33
N GLU A 230 12.94 7.04 3.69
CA GLU A 230 12.77 5.77 2.95
C GLU A 230 11.49 5.75 2.11
N SER A 231 11.35 6.76 1.26
CA SER A 231 10.08 7.13 0.64
C SER A 231 9.61 6.16 -0.45
N PHE A 232 8.50 5.48 -0.18
CA PHE A 232 7.78 4.70 -1.18
C PHE A 232 7.11 5.63 -2.21
N GLU A 233 6.59 6.77 -1.77
CA GLU A 233 6.00 7.81 -2.64
C GLU A 233 6.99 8.31 -3.71
N LYS A 234 8.25 8.54 -3.36
CA LYS A 234 9.24 9.07 -4.32
C LYS A 234 9.88 7.99 -5.20
N LYS A 235 10.00 6.76 -4.70
CA LYS A 235 10.73 5.68 -5.39
C LYS A 235 9.81 4.69 -6.10
N VAL A 236 8.81 4.14 -5.40
CA VAL A 236 8.00 3.01 -5.89
C VAL A 236 6.75 3.50 -6.62
N LEU A 237 6.07 4.51 -6.09
CA LEU A 237 4.82 5.02 -6.65
C LEU A 237 4.90 5.43 -8.13
N PRO A 238 5.96 6.14 -8.62
CA PRO A 238 6.06 6.47 -10.04
C PRO A 238 6.20 5.24 -10.94
N VAL A 239 6.82 4.16 -10.44
CA VAL A 239 6.96 2.89 -11.16
C VAL A 239 5.60 2.20 -11.30
N LEU A 240 4.81 2.16 -10.21
CA LEU A 240 3.48 1.57 -10.23
C LEU A 240 2.53 2.32 -11.16
N VAL A 241 2.52 3.65 -11.10
CA VAL A 241 1.69 4.50 -11.97
C VAL A 241 2.07 4.31 -13.43
N LYS A 242 3.37 4.31 -13.77
CA LYS A 242 3.84 4.06 -15.14
C LYS A 242 3.50 2.65 -15.63
N GLY A 243 3.51 1.66 -14.74
CA GLY A 243 3.17 0.26 -15.04
C GLY A 243 1.67 -0.05 -15.01
N GLU A 244 0.82 0.94 -14.74
CA GLU A 244 -0.62 0.79 -14.54
C GLU A 244 -0.97 -0.29 -13.48
N ILE A 245 -0.14 -0.37 -12.44
CA ILE A 245 -0.32 -1.28 -11.30
C ILE A 245 -1.18 -0.57 -10.25
N GLY A 246 -2.17 -1.26 -9.70
CA GLY A 246 -3.04 -0.74 -8.65
C GLY A 246 -2.25 -0.32 -7.42
N VAL A 247 -2.48 0.90 -6.94
CA VAL A 247 -1.74 1.47 -5.80
C VAL A 247 -2.62 1.42 -4.56
N LEU A 248 -2.23 0.59 -3.58
CA LEU A 248 -2.94 0.44 -2.30
C LEU A 248 -2.16 1.17 -1.22
N GLY A 249 -2.61 2.38 -0.85
CA GLY A 249 -1.99 3.16 0.22
C GLY A 249 -2.38 2.59 1.58
N MET A 250 -1.41 2.12 2.36
CA MET A 250 -1.64 1.69 3.75
C MET A 250 -0.94 2.60 4.76
N LYS A 251 -1.26 2.39 6.04
CA LYS A 251 -0.68 3.14 7.17
C LYS A 251 -0.81 4.67 7.01
N PRO A 252 -1.97 5.22 6.61
CA PRO A 252 -2.13 6.67 6.46
C PRO A 252 -1.84 7.44 7.76
N MET A 253 -2.10 6.80 8.92
CA MET A 253 -1.83 7.35 10.25
C MET A 253 -0.71 6.62 11.01
N GLY A 254 -0.02 5.66 10.39
CA GLY A 254 1.02 4.83 11.04
C GLY A 254 0.60 4.22 12.37
N SER A 255 -0.60 3.64 12.44
CA SER A 255 -1.15 3.07 13.69
C SER A 255 -1.26 4.11 14.83
N GLY A 256 -1.55 5.37 14.48
CA GLY A 256 -1.65 6.49 15.43
C GLY A 256 -0.32 7.15 15.77
N LEU A 257 0.82 6.57 15.40
CA LEU A 257 2.15 7.14 15.69
C LEU A 257 2.34 8.51 15.04
N LEU A 258 1.85 8.72 13.81
CA LEU A 258 1.97 10.02 13.13
C LEU A 258 1.31 11.15 13.92
N LEU A 259 0.19 10.86 14.60
CA LEU A 259 -0.58 11.86 15.36
C LEU A 259 0.17 12.32 16.62
N GLN A 260 1.06 11.49 17.16
CA GLN A 260 1.89 11.84 18.33
C GLN A 260 2.88 12.97 18.03
N SER A 261 3.24 13.16 16.75
CA SER A 261 4.05 14.30 16.31
C SER A 261 3.35 15.65 16.47
N LYS A 262 2.01 15.65 16.62
CA LYS A 262 1.15 16.84 16.64
C LYS A 262 1.27 17.72 15.39
N THR A 263 1.77 17.16 14.29
CA THR A 263 1.92 17.88 13.01
C THR A 263 0.75 17.67 12.06
N LEU A 264 -0.09 16.65 12.28
CA LEU A 264 -1.19 16.23 11.42
C LEU A 264 -2.43 15.84 12.25
N SER A 265 -3.60 16.11 11.71
CA SER A 265 -4.87 15.52 12.14
C SER A 265 -5.18 14.21 11.42
N PRO A 266 -6.11 13.37 11.93
CA PRO A 266 -6.52 12.13 11.25
C PRO A 266 -7.04 12.35 9.82
N VAL A 267 -7.84 13.41 9.60
CA VAL A 267 -8.39 13.73 8.28
C VAL A 267 -7.29 14.18 7.33
N GLU A 268 -6.32 15.00 7.79
CA GLU A 268 -5.17 15.39 6.96
C GLU A 268 -4.33 14.18 6.54
N CYS A 269 -4.13 13.19 7.42
CA CYS A 269 -3.45 11.94 7.10
C CYS A 269 -4.17 11.17 5.96
N LEU A 270 -5.49 11.01 6.08
CA LEU A 270 -6.30 10.33 5.08
C LEU A 270 -6.34 11.10 3.74
N HIS A 271 -6.59 12.40 3.79
CA HIS A 271 -6.64 13.26 2.60
C HIS A 271 -5.29 13.33 1.88
N TYR A 272 -4.16 13.35 2.61
CA TYR A 272 -2.84 13.28 1.97
C TYR A 272 -2.68 11.99 1.16
N ALA A 273 -2.99 10.83 1.75
CA ALA A 273 -2.89 9.54 1.05
C ALA A 273 -3.87 9.45 -0.13
N MET A 274 -5.07 10.03 -0.02
CA MET A 274 -6.05 10.10 -1.11
C MET A 274 -5.63 11.08 -2.22
N ASN A 275 -4.85 12.11 -1.88
CA ASN A 275 -4.33 13.09 -2.84
C ASN A 275 -3.26 12.49 -3.76
N LEU A 276 -2.56 11.45 -3.31
CA LEU A 276 -1.66 10.68 -4.15
C LEU A 276 -2.45 9.87 -5.20
N PRO A 277 -1.82 9.41 -6.30
CA PRO A 277 -2.43 8.52 -7.30
C PRO A 277 -2.68 7.09 -6.76
N THR A 278 -3.31 6.98 -5.58
CA THR A 278 -3.78 5.74 -4.98
C THR A 278 -5.05 5.25 -5.68
N SER A 279 -5.16 3.94 -5.91
CA SER A 279 -6.43 3.30 -6.27
C SER A 279 -7.35 3.26 -5.03
N VAL A 280 -6.78 2.94 -3.87
CA VAL A 280 -7.49 2.88 -2.59
C VAL A 280 -6.55 3.24 -1.45
N VAL A 281 -7.07 3.94 -0.44
CA VAL A 281 -6.42 4.19 0.86
C VAL A 281 -7.06 3.29 1.90
N ILE A 282 -6.30 2.35 2.43
CA ILE A 282 -6.77 1.37 3.40
C ILE A 282 -6.56 1.94 4.81
N THR A 283 -7.65 2.07 5.56
CA THR A 283 -7.64 2.60 6.93
C THR A 283 -8.25 1.60 7.90
N GLY A 284 -7.70 1.57 9.12
CA GLY A 284 -8.21 0.75 10.20
C GLY A 284 -9.45 1.34 10.83
N CYS A 285 -10.43 0.51 11.15
CA CYS A 285 -11.60 0.88 11.95
C CYS A 285 -11.86 -0.21 12.98
N GLU A 286 -11.71 0.12 14.25
CA GLU A 286 -12.02 -0.76 15.40
C GLU A 286 -13.30 -0.34 16.13
N SER A 287 -13.95 0.71 15.66
CA SER A 287 -15.22 1.22 16.17
C SER A 287 -16.03 1.89 15.05
N MET A 288 -17.33 2.06 15.28
CA MET A 288 -18.18 2.86 14.39
C MET A 288 -17.74 4.34 14.28
N GLU A 289 -17.09 4.88 15.31
CA GLU A 289 -16.55 6.25 15.25
C GLU A 289 -15.41 6.34 14.24
N ASN A 290 -14.51 5.34 14.21
CA ASN A 290 -13.45 5.31 13.21
C ASN A 290 -14.02 5.14 11.80
N LEU A 291 -15.06 4.30 11.64
CA LEU A 291 -15.74 4.13 10.36
C LEU A 291 -16.38 5.45 9.93
N GLN A 292 -17.08 6.15 10.82
CA GLN A 292 -17.69 7.44 10.52
C GLN A 292 -16.64 8.49 10.10
N GLN A 293 -15.49 8.54 10.77
CA GLN A 293 -14.36 9.39 10.38
C GLN A 293 -13.85 9.04 8.98
N ALA A 294 -13.70 7.75 8.65
CA ALA A 294 -13.26 7.31 7.33
C ALA A 294 -14.26 7.69 6.23
N LEU A 295 -15.56 7.53 6.49
CA LEU A 295 -16.64 7.92 5.57
C LEU A 295 -16.68 9.43 5.37
N GLU A 296 -16.57 10.22 6.44
CA GLU A 296 -16.54 11.68 6.37
C GLU A 296 -15.31 12.18 5.61
N ALA A 297 -14.14 11.60 5.88
CA ALA A 297 -12.91 11.93 5.15
C ALA A 297 -13.06 11.64 3.64
N ALA A 298 -13.64 10.50 3.27
CA ALA A 298 -13.88 10.15 1.87
C ALA A 298 -14.89 11.10 1.19
N ARG A 299 -16.01 11.40 1.84
CA ARG A 299 -17.08 12.27 1.29
C ARG A 299 -16.66 13.73 1.16
N SER A 300 -15.80 14.20 2.08
CA SER A 300 -15.30 15.58 2.09
C SER A 300 -14.02 15.80 1.29
N PHE A 301 -13.43 14.72 0.75
CA PHE A 301 -12.14 14.78 0.08
C PHE A 301 -12.19 15.70 -1.17
N LYS A 302 -11.22 16.61 -1.23
CA LYS A 302 -10.90 17.41 -2.42
C LYS A 302 -9.40 17.31 -2.67
N PRO A 303 -8.97 17.14 -3.94
CA PRO A 303 -7.55 17.18 -4.26
C PRO A 303 -6.90 18.47 -3.75
N PHE A 304 -5.69 18.33 -3.19
CA PHE A 304 -4.89 19.44 -2.70
C PHE A 304 -4.32 20.26 -3.86
N THR A 305 -4.21 21.57 -3.67
CA THR A 305 -3.33 22.40 -4.50
C THR A 305 -1.87 22.09 -4.19
N ALA A 306 -0.97 22.49 -5.10
CA ALA A 306 0.47 22.33 -4.89
C ALA A 306 0.95 23.03 -3.60
N GLU A 307 0.37 24.20 -3.28
CA GLU A 307 0.66 24.96 -2.07
C GLU A 307 0.19 24.23 -0.80
N GLN A 308 -0.99 23.61 -0.83
CA GLN A 308 -1.52 22.83 0.29
C GLN A 308 -0.64 21.60 0.57
N SER A 309 -0.27 20.86 -0.48
CA SER A 309 0.66 19.74 -0.37
C SER A 309 2.01 20.17 0.18
N ALA A 310 2.59 21.26 -0.35
CA ALA A 310 3.87 21.79 0.11
C ALA A 310 3.83 22.25 1.58
N ALA A 311 2.77 22.93 2.00
CA ALA A 311 2.60 23.39 3.37
C ALA A 311 2.48 22.21 4.36
N LEU A 312 1.73 21.17 4.00
CA LEU A 312 1.60 19.98 4.81
C LEU A 312 2.94 19.23 4.93
N LEU A 313 3.66 19.05 3.82
CA LEU A 313 4.99 18.43 3.82
C LEU A 313 6.02 19.23 4.61
N ALA A 314 5.98 20.57 4.55
CA ALA A 314 6.86 21.42 5.35
C ALA A 314 6.61 21.26 6.86
N ARG A 315 5.34 21.10 7.27
CA ARG A 315 4.98 20.84 8.68
C ARG A 315 5.52 19.51 9.18
N THR A 316 5.51 18.47 8.35
CA THR A 316 5.92 17.12 8.74
C THR A 316 7.43 16.87 8.64
N ALA A 317 8.16 17.64 7.81
CA ALA A 317 9.56 17.40 7.47
C ALA A 317 10.49 17.14 8.67
N LYS A 318 10.42 17.98 9.72
CA LYS A 318 11.28 17.82 10.91
C LYS A 318 10.97 16.54 11.68
N ALA A 319 9.68 16.19 11.82
CA ALA A 319 9.23 15.01 12.55
C ALA A 319 9.51 13.71 11.77
N ALA A 320 9.43 13.77 10.43
CA ALA A 320 9.58 12.62 9.56
C ALA A 320 11.04 12.18 9.33
N ARG A 321 12.00 13.10 9.47
CA ARG A 321 13.39 12.97 8.96
C ARG A 321 14.15 11.69 9.33
N SER A 322 13.78 11.04 10.43
CA SER A 322 14.47 9.86 10.98
C SER A 322 13.61 8.59 10.96
N GLY A 323 12.37 8.65 10.48
CA GLY A 323 11.45 7.51 10.55
C GLY A 323 10.95 7.17 11.96
N GLU A 324 11.11 8.07 12.93
CA GLU A 324 10.70 7.86 14.34
C GLU A 324 9.21 7.51 14.47
N PHE A 325 8.35 8.20 13.73
CA PHE A 325 6.91 7.95 13.69
C PHE A 325 6.49 6.86 12.69
N GLU A 326 7.45 6.29 11.96
CA GLU A 326 7.26 5.22 10.99
C GLU A 326 7.98 3.96 11.44
N ARG A 327 7.74 3.53 12.69
CA ARG A 327 8.42 2.37 13.30
C ARG A 327 8.36 1.09 12.47
N TYR A 328 7.34 0.91 11.63
CA TYR A 328 7.29 -0.20 10.67
C TYR A 328 8.47 -0.22 9.67
N LYS A 329 9.13 0.91 9.40
CA LYS A 329 10.37 1.00 8.61
C LYS A 329 11.63 0.74 9.45
N THR A 330 11.62 1.11 10.73
CA THR A 330 12.84 1.22 11.55
C THR A 330 12.98 0.16 12.64
N THR A 331 11.92 -0.62 12.91
CA THR A 331 11.89 -1.68 13.93
C THR A 331 11.25 -2.96 13.37
N HIS A 332 11.11 -4.01 14.19
CA HIS A 332 10.39 -5.24 13.86
C HIS A 332 9.04 -5.38 14.59
N ASP A 333 8.53 -4.29 15.17
CA ASP A 333 7.29 -4.33 15.97
C ASP A 333 6.04 -4.64 15.13
N PHE A 334 6.14 -4.42 13.82
CA PHE A 334 5.06 -4.61 12.85
C PHE A 334 5.32 -5.79 11.90
N ASP A 335 6.32 -6.63 12.19
CA ASP A 335 6.77 -7.71 11.31
C ASP A 335 6.35 -9.07 11.87
N GLY A 336 5.15 -9.54 11.54
CA GLY A 336 4.60 -10.82 11.96
C GLY A 336 5.48 -12.01 11.55
N THR A 337 6.03 -11.98 10.33
CA THR A 337 6.94 -13.02 9.81
C THR A 337 8.33 -12.96 10.42
N TYR A 338 8.72 -11.84 11.03
CA TYR A 338 9.96 -11.79 11.82
C TYR A 338 9.79 -12.56 13.12
N GLN A 339 8.64 -12.41 13.77
CA GLN A 339 8.30 -13.13 15.01
C GLN A 339 7.92 -14.59 14.74
N ASN A 340 7.46 -14.90 13.52
CA ASN A 340 6.98 -16.21 13.12
C ASN A 340 7.62 -16.67 11.79
N PRO A 341 8.95 -16.86 11.73
CA PRO A 341 9.64 -17.22 10.50
C PRO A 341 9.16 -18.55 9.89
N GLN A 342 8.57 -19.44 10.69
CA GLN A 342 7.99 -20.69 10.25
C GLN A 342 6.81 -20.52 9.28
N TRP A 343 6.14 -19.36 9.26
CA TRP A 343 5.05 -19.08 8.32
C TRP A 343 5.52 -18.92 6.88
N LEU A 344 6.79 -18.57 6.65
CA LEU A 344 7.35 -18.41 5.32
C LEU A 344 7.51 -19.76 4.60
N GLY A 345 7.58 -20.87 5.35
CA GLY A 345 7.82 -22.21 4.84
C GLY A 345 9.28 -22.53 4.56
#